data_AF-E7MLT2-F1
#
_entry.id   AF-E7MLT2-F1
#
_cell.length_a   1.000
_cell.length_b   1.000
_cell.length_c   1.000
_cell.angle_alpha   90.00
_cell.angle_beta   90.00
_cell.angle_gamma   90.00
#
_symmetry.space_group_name_H-M   'P 1'
#
loop_
_entity.id
_entity.type
_entity.pdbx_description
1 polymer ?
#
loop_
_entity_poly.entity_id
_entity_poly.type
_entity_poly.pdbx_seq_one_letter_code
_entity_poly.pdbx_strand_id
1 'polypeptide(L)'
;MYKVDNKRIGKYLSKLIDNSRFKNDRQFSIAYLHLTKTPESTENIQNMQNRICQIKKGNKSIQIYDLPVFAELLGVSTDDILSAGTVKLPTFTHKTNYSIAFSKEPKEIENYINREDKLFLNPDEYNKTFIDYALEAENYTLLKYLMDHNYIWFVGDNSKEYYCSHRDDSRDFESFGAGTSIKRRELHNIDLLEFTFKHQCDLRYKMISLALKEKDLEMLNKLHAKEVPFLYRLDMGGSYVVENFVLSKTKNFQEFIETIVGSDNSIINYFFEPFTIKYTHLGHKYNFKNIFIAPFTGKILEALIINHQVFESKIFLQKAINHNQKMKNIILKNIADYKQTLTDYHENQKYYIRENIEDIINADLYREYMFCKDNGFIRFSPFFLSDPDTNSSIITNIINVTVNSKDSEIQFLIDELNQLYFSLDEFNQYNRNI
;
A
#
# COMPACT_ATOMS: atom_id res chain seq x y z
N MET A 1 7.83 7.31 -43.34
CA MET A 1 6.58 7.09 -44.09
C MET A 1 6.78 5.92 -45.05
N TYR A 2 6.00 4.84 -44.93
CA TYR A 2 6.20 3.63 -45.73
C TYR A 2 5.84 3.86 -47.20
N LYS A 3 6.56 3.20 -48.12
CA LYS A 3 6.14 3.12 -49.52
C LYS A 3 5.09 2.00 -49.63
N VAL A 4 3.82 2.38 -49.69
CA VAL A 4 2.69 1.44 -49.78
C VAL A 4 2.76 0.69 -51.13
N ASP A 5 2.96 -0.62 -51.08
CA ASP A 5 2.95 -1.51 -52.24
C ASP A 5 1.80 -2.51 -52.12
N ASN A 6 0.67 -2.19 -52.76
CA ASN A 6 -0.56 -2.99 -52.72
C ASN A 6 -0.35 -4.43 -53.20
N LYS A 7 0.61 -4.69 -54.10
CA LYS A 7 0.89 -6.07 -54.55
C LYS A 7 1.58 -6.88 -53.46
N ARG A 8 2.54 -6.27 -52.75
CA ARG A 8 3.20 -6.92 -51.59
C ARG A 8 2.22 -7.15 -50.45
N ILE A 9 1.42 -6.13 -50.11
CA ILE A 9 0.39 -6.21 -49.07
C ILE A 9 -0.62 -7.31 -49.42
N GLY A 10 -1.12 -7.34 -50.66
CA GLY A 10 -2.08 -8.36 -51.12
C GLY A 10 -1.53 -9.78 -51.04
N LYS A 11 -0.28 -10.00 -51.46
CA LYS A 11 0.39 -11.31 -51.36
C LYS A 11 0.61 -11.73 -49.90
N TYR A 12 0.98 -10.78 -49.04
CA TYR A 12 1.14 -11.03 -47.61
C TYR A 12 -0.19 -11.37 -46.93
N LEU A 13 -1.24 -10.59 -47.21
CA LEU A 13 -2.60 -10.84 -46.72
C LEU A 13 -3.11 -12.22 -47.15
N SER A 14 -2.79 -12.68 -48.37
CA SER A 14 -3.12 -14.06 -48.77
C SER A 14 -2.49 -15.08 -47.85
N LYS A 15 -1.18 -14.97 -47.60
CA LYS A 15 -0.48 -15.89 -46.69
C LYS A 15 -1.07 -15.86 -45.29
N LEU A 16 -1.41 -14.68 -44.76
CA LEU A 16 -2.03 -14.56 -43.44
C LEU A 16 -3.38 -15.29 -43.37
N ILE A 17 -4.26 -15.08 -44.37
CA ILE A 17 -5.56 -15.74 -44.42
C ILE A 17 -5.39 -17.26 -44.57
N ASP A 18 -4.51 -17.70 -45.46
CA ASP A 18 -4.27 -19.12 -45.75
C ASP A 18 -3.69 -19.85 -44.53
N ASN A 19 -2.85 -19.17 -43.73
CA ASN A 19 -2.24 -19.70 -42.50
C ASN A 19 -3.09 -19.49 -41.23
N SER A 20 -4.19 -18.74 -41.31
CA SER A 20 -5.06 -18.46 -40.17
C SER A 20 -6.06 -19.60 -39.92
N ARG A 21 -6.81 -19.50 -38.82
CA ARG A 21 -7.95 -20.40 -38.52
C ARG A 21 -9.02 -20.44 -39.61
N PHE A 22 -9.10 -19.41 -40.47
CA PHE A 22 -10.12 -19.32 -41.51
C PHE A 22 -9.76 -20.13 -42.76
N LYS A 23 -8.47 -20.34 -43.04
CA LYS A 23 -7.93 -21.16 -44.13
C LYS A 23 -8.27 -20.74 -45.57
N ASN A 24 -9.30 -19.92 -45.78
CA ASN A 24 -9.74 -19.44 -47.09
C ASN A 24 -10.57 -18.15 -47.00
N ASP A 25 -10.71 -17.48 -48.15
CA ASP A 25 -11.40 -16.19 -48.27
C ASP A 25 -12.88 -16.26 -47.87
N ARG A 26 -13.55 -17.40 -48.05
CA ARG A 26 -14.96 -17.54 -47.71
C ARG A 26 -15.19 -17.51 -46.20
N GLN A 27 -14.42 -18.29 -45.46
CA GLN A 27 -14.49 -18.32 -43.99
C GLN A 27 -14.03 -17.00 -43.39
N PHE A 28 -13.02 -16.36 -43.98
CA PHE A 28 -12.58 -15.03 -43.55
C PHE A 28 -13.68 -13.98 -43.74
N SER A 29 -14.37 -13.99 -44.88
CA SER A 29 -15.51 -13.10 -45.16
C SER A 29 -16.67 -13.30 -44.18
N ILE A 30 -16.99 -14.54 -43.80
CA ILE A 30 -18.04 -14.82 -42.81
C ILE A 30 -17.65 -14.21 -41.46
N ALA A 31 -16.42 -14.46 -41.00
CA ALA A 31 -15.92 -13.91 -39.74
C ALA A 31 -15.86 -12.38 -39.74
N TYR A 32 -15.53 -11.78 -40.88
CA TYR A 32 -15.60 -10.32 -41.07
C TYR A 32 -17.02 -9.79 -40.87
N LEU A 33 -18.02 -10.38 -41.55
CA LEU A 33 -19.41 -9.92 -41.46
C LEU A 33 -19.97 -10.09 -40.04
N HIS A 34 -19.63 -11.19 -39.37
CA HIS A 34 -19.99 -11.41 -37.97
C HIS A 34 -19.42 -10.32 -37.05
N LEU A 35 -18.13 -10.00 -37.18
CA LEU A 35 -17.45 -8.99 -36.37
C LEU A 35 -17.99 -7.58 -36.64
N THR A 36 -18.31 -7.25 -37.90
CA THR A 36 -18.88 -5.94 -38.28
C THR A 36 -20.40 -5.87 -38.13
N LYS A 37 -21.05 -6.87 -37.52
CA LYS A 37 -22.50 -6.97 -37.33
C LYS A 37 -23.29 -6.75 -38.63
N THR A 38 -22.71 -7.18 -39.76
CA THR A 38 -23.33 -7.11 -41.08
C THR A 38 -24.05 -8.42 -41.37
N PRO A 39 -25.27 -8.41 -41.94
CA PRO A 39 -26.01 -9.65 -42.20
C PRO A 39 -25.22 -10.64 -43.07
N GLU A 40 -25.15 -11.90 -42.64
CA GLU A 40 -24.44 -12.99 -43.33
C GLU A 40 -25.25 -13.55 -44.52
N SER A 41 -25.70 -12.68 -45.42
CA SER A 41 -26.37 -13.10 -46.66
C SER A 41 -25.35 -13.65 -47.67
N THR A 42 -25.79 -14.54 -48.56
CA THR A 42 -24.97 -15.06 -49.66
C THR A 42 -24.35 -13.93 -50.50
N GLU A 43 -25.10 -12.85 -50.71
CA GLU A 43 -24.65 -11.67 -51.45
C GLU A 43 -23.54 -10.92 -50.71
N ASN A 44 -23.70 -10.67 -49.41
CA ASN A 44 -22.69 -9.98 -48.60
C ASN A 44 -21.39 -10.79 -48.50
N ILE A 45 -21.51 -12.11 -48.33
CA ILE A 45 -20.36 -13.02 -48.32
C ILE A 45 -19.61 -12.96 -49.66
N GLN A 46 -20.34 -12.99 -50.79
CA GLN A 46 -19.74 -12.93 -52.12
C GLN A 46 -19.08 -11.58 -52.38
N ASN A 47 -19.72 -10.48 -51.98
CA ASN A 47 -19.19 -9.12 -52.12
C ASN A 47 -17.87 -8.96 -51.36
N MET A 48 -17.82 -9.46 -50.12
CA MET A 48 -16.60 -9.40 -49.31
C MET A 48 -15.48 -10.29 -49.88
N GLN A 49 -15.80 -11.51 -50.34
CA GLN A 49 -14.83 -12.39 -51.02
C GLN A 49 -14.25 -11.74 -52.28
N ASN A 50 -15.10 -11.14 -53.11
CA ASN A 50 -14.67 -10.44 -54.32
C ASN A 50 -13.73 -9.29 -53.98
N ARG A 51 -14.02 -8.54 -52.91
CA ARG A 51 -13.17 -7.46 -52.41
C ARG A 51 -11.82 -7.97 -51.94
N ILE A 52 -11.78 -9.04 -51.13
CA ILE A 52 -10.53 -9.69 -50.69
C ILE A 52 -9.71 -10.16 -51.89
N CYS A 53 -10.34 -10.78 -52.88
CA CYS A 53 -9.68 -11.23 -54.11
C CYS A 53 -9.01 -10.07 -54.86
N GLN A 54 -9.68 -8.90 -54.96
CA GLN A 54 -9.09 -7.71 -55.58
C GLN A 54 -7.93 -7.13 -54.75
N ILE A 55 -8.00 -7.19 -53.42
CA ILE A 55 -6.91 -6.78 -52.52
C ILE A 55 -5.71 -7.73 -52.66
N LYS A 56 -5.94 -9.05 -52.65
CA LYS A 56 -4.88 -10.07 -52.81
C LYS A 56 -4.11 -9.92 -54.11
N LYS A 57 -4.80 -9.55 -55.20
CA LYS A 57 -4.20 -9.25 -56.51
C LYS A 57 -3.44 -7.91 -56.55
N GLY A 58 -3.61 -7.06 -55.53
CA GLY A 58 -3.05 -5.72 -55.47
C GLY A 58 -3.79 -4.68 -56.33
N ASN A 59 -4.98 -5.02 -56.84
CA ASN A 59 -5.81 -4.13 -57.67
C ASN A 59 -6.54 -3.08 -56.84
N LYS A 60 -6.80 -3.37 -55.56
CA LYS A 60 -7.40 -2.45 -54.60
C LYS A 60 -6.56 -2.41 -53.33
N SER A 61 -6.48 -1.24 -52.70
CA SER A 61 -5.99 -1.10 -51.33
C SER A 61 -7.04 -1.58 -50.33
N ILE A 62 -6.58 -1.98 -49.15
CA ILE A 62 -7.44 -2.19 -47.98
C ILE A 62 -7.99 -0.82 -47.59
N GLN A 63 -9.30 -0.71 -47.35
CA GLN A 63 -9.87 0.57 -46.91
C GLN A 63 -9.53 0.77 -45.44
N ILE A 64 -9.37 2.04 -45.03
CA ILE A 64 -8.92 2.39 -43.68
C ILE A 64 -9.81 1.78 -42.58
N TYR A 65 -11.12 1.65 -42.83
CA TYR A 65 -12.08 1.08 -41.90
C TYR A 65 -12.08 -0.45 -41.86
N ASP A 66 -11.56 -1.15 -42.87
CA ASP A 66 -11.42 -2.62 -42.81
C ASP A 66 -10.14 -3.04 -42.09
N LEU A 67 -9.13 -2.16 -42.09
CA LEU A 67 -7.78 -2.50 -41.65
C LEU A 67 -7.73 -2.98 -40.18
N PRO A 68 -8.43 -2.34 -39.22
CA PRO A 68 -8.49 -2.84 -37.84
C PRO A 68 -9.17 -4.21 -37.75
N VAL A 69 -10.25 -4.42 -38.52
CA VAL A 69 -11.01 -5.69 -38.53
C VAL A 69 -10.15 -6.83 -39.08
N PHE A 70 -9.36 -6.57 -40.13
CA PHE A 70 -8.46 -7.57 -40.70
C PHE A 70 -7.34 -7.92 -39.73
N ALA A 71 -6.75 -6.91 -39.09
CA ALA A 71 -5.71 -7.06 -38.07
C ALA A 71 -6.22 -7.92 -36.89
N GLU A 72 -7.41 -7.62 -36.37
CA GLU A 72 -8.04 -8.37 -35.27
C GLU A 72 -8.30 -9.83 -35.64
N LEU A 73 -8.92 -10.09 -36.81
CA LEU A 73 -9.24 -11.45 -37.24
C LEU A 73 -7.97 -12.29 -37.47
N LEU A 74 -6.94 -11.69 -38.05
CA LEU A 74 -5.69 -12.36 -38.39
C LEU A 74 -4.68 -12.39 -37.23
N GLY A 75 -4.97 -11.71 -36.12
CA GLY A 75 -4.08 -11.61 -34.97
C GLY A 75 -2.77 -10.90 -35.27
N VAL A 76 -2.79 -9.92 -36.20
CA VAL A 76 -1.62 -9.13 -36.60
C VAL A 76 -1.80 -7.63 -36.28
N SER A 77 -0.75 -6.80 -36.36
CA SER A 77 -0.90 -5.34 -36.29
C SER A 77 -1.28 -4.76 -37.66
N THR A 78 -1.90 -3.59 -37.68
CA THR A 78 -2.17 -2.85 -38.93
C THR A 78 -0.86 -2.50 -39.65
N ASP A 79 0.20 -2.16 -38.91
CA ASP A 79 1.54 -1.92 -39.46
C ASP A 79 2.19 -3.17 -40.04
N ASP A 80 1.98 -4.36 -39.45
CA ASP A 80 2.46 -5.62 -40.03
C ASP A 80 1.80 -5.88 -41.41
N ILE A 81 0.49 -5.62 -41.52
CA ILE A 81 -0.23 -5.70 -42.81
C ILE A 81 0.31 -4.65 -43.80
N LEU A 82 0.38 -3.38 -43.40
CA LEU A 82 0.79 -2.27 -44.28
C LEU A 82 2.26 -2.35 -44.71
N SER A 83 3.12 -2.95 -43.88
CA SER A 83 4.52 -3.22 -44.18
C SER A 83 4.74 -4.52 -44.97
N ALA A 84 3.66 -5.26 -45.28
CA ALA A 84 3.70 -6.58 -45.91
C ALA A 84 4.60 -7.58 -45.16
N GLY A 85 4.59 -7.54 -43.82
CA GLY A 85 5.36 -8.43 -42.94
C GLY A 85 6.84 -8.06 -42.79
N THR A 86 7.26 -6.89 -43.30
CA THR A 86 8.66 -6.43 -43.15
C THR A 86 8.92 -5.83 -41.77
N VAL A 87 7.89 -5.31 -41.13
CA VAL A 87 7.93 -4.81 -39.76
C VAL A 87 7.05 -5.73 -38.92
N LYS A 88 7.69 -6.66 -38.19
CA LYS A 88 7.03 -7.46 -37.17
C LYS A 88 6.83 -6.62 -35.93
N LEU A 89 5.92 -5.64 -36.01
CA LEU A 89 5.49 -4.94 -34.82
C LEU A 89 4.55 -5.86 -34.03
N PRO A 90 4.73 -5.95 -32.71
CA PRO A 90 3.84 -6.65 -31.81
C PRO A 90 2.35 -6.30 -32.12
N THR A 91 1.50 -7.31 -32.33
CA THR A 91 0.07 -7.31 -32.77
C THR A 91 -0.95 -6.84 -31.70
N PHE A 92 -2.12 -6.28 -32.05
CA PHE A 92 -3.14 -5.83 -31.06
C PHE A 92 -3.67 -6.92 -30.09
N THR A 93 -3.25 -8.18 -30.26
CA THR A 93 -3.32 -9.26 -29.26
C THR A 93 -2.27 -9.15 -28.13
N HIS A 94 -1.48 -8.08 -28.08
CA HIS A 94 -0.59 -7.80 -26.94
C HIS A 94 -1.40 -7.45 -25.73
N LYS A 95 -1.62 -8.46 -24.91
CA LYS A 95 -1.95 -8.28 -23.51
C LYS A 95 -0.85 -7.39 -22.89
N THR A 96 -1.22 -6.15 -22.56
CA THR A 96 -0.39 -5.20 -21.81
C THR A 96 -0.69 -5.31 -20.32
N ASN A 97 0.15 -4.69 -19.49
CA ASN A 97 -0.09 -4.51 -18.06
C ASN A 97 -1.51 -3.96 -17.82
N TYR A 98 -1.88 -2.90 -18.56
CA TYR A 98 -3.22 -2.33 -18.52
C TYR A 98 -4.31 -3.36 -18.82
N SER A 99 -4.24 -4.07 -19.95
CA SER A 99 -5.33 -4.96 -20.35
C SER A 99 -5.54 -6.16 -19.41
N ILE A 100 -4.47 -6.70 -18.82
CA ILE A 100 -4.56 -7.86 -17.90
C ILE A 100 -5.04 -7.41 -16.53
N ALA A 101 -4.78 -6.17 -16.11
CA ALA A 101 -5.24 -5.64 -14.83
C ALA A 101 -6.77 -5.65 -14.68
N PHE A 102 -7.51 -5.61 -15.78
CA PHE A 102 -8.97 -5.75 -15.80
C PHE A 102 -9.46 -7.20 -15.97
N SER A 103 -8.54 -8.15 -16.15
CA SER A 103 -8.92 -9.55 -16.34
C SER A 103 -9.49 -10.14 -15.05
N LYS A 104 -10.51 -10.98 -15.21
CA LYS A 104 -11.13 -11.76 -14.13
C LYS A 104 -10.79 -13.25 -14.22
N GLU A 105 -10.01 -13.64 -15.23
CA GLU A 105 -9.75 -15.02 -15.59
C GLU A 105 -8.36 -15.45 -15.07
N PRO A 106 -8.25 -16.29 -14.01
CA PRO A 106 -6.97 -16.71 -13.45
C PRO A 106 -5.99 -17.25 -14.49
N LYS A 107 -6.51 -18.00 -15.48
CA LYS A 107 -5.69 -18.54 -16.57
C LYS A 107 -5.03 -17.46 -17.43
N GLU A 108 -5.70 -16.32 -17.67
CA GLU A 108 -5.08 -15.22 -18.42
C GLU A 108 -3.93 -14.60 -17.64
N ILE A 109 -4.10 -14.44 -16.33
CA ILE A 109 -3.09 -13.86 -15.43
C ILE A 109 -1.88 -14.80 -15.32
N GLU A 110 -2.12 -16.09 -15.13
CA GLU A 110 -1.08 -17.11 -15.10
C GLU A 110 -0.28 -17.15 -16.40
N ASN A 111 -0.96 -17.15 -17.55
CA ASN A 111 -0.30 -17.08 -18.84
C ASN A 111 0.52 -15.79 -18.97
N TYR A 112 0.06 -14.67 -18.40
CA TYR A 112 0.75 -13.39 -18.44
C TYR A 112 2.02 -13.36 -17.57
N ILE A 113 1.95 -13.86 -16.33
CA ILE A 113 3.09 -13.99 -15.41
C ILE A 113 4.19 -14.88 -16.03
N ASN A 114 3.77 -15.93 -16.73
CA ASN A 114 4.68 -16.92 -17.30
C ASN A 114 5.25 -16.54 -18.68
N ARG A 115 4.91 -15.36 -19.23
CA ARG A 115 5.49 -14.91 -20.50
C ARG A 115 7.01 -14.82 -20.42
N GLU A 116 7.66 -15.12 -21.55
CA GLU A 116 9.13 -15.04 -21.69
C GLU A 116 9.64 -13.60 -21.60
N ASP A 117 8.87 -12.62 -22.09
CA ASP A 117 9.24 -11.20 -22.09
C ASP A 117 9.14 -10.51 -20.73
N LYS A 118 8.51 -11.16 -19.73
CA LYS A 118 8.38 -10.70 -18.35
C LYS A 118 7.84 -9.27 -18.21
N LEU A 119 6.85 -8.91 -19.04
CA LEU A 119 6.20 -7.60 -18.96
C LEU A 119 5.59 -7.30 -17.57
N PHE A 120 5.08 -8.31 -16.87
CA PHE A 120 4.58 -8.17 -15.49
C PHE A 120 5.60 -7.52 -14.55
N LEU A 121 6.89 -7.83 -14.73
CA LEU A 121 7.99 -7.36 -13.88
C LEU A 121 8.48 -5.95 -14.24
N ASN A 122 7.86 -5.29 -15.21
CA ASN A 122 8.37 -4.04 -15.77
C ASN A 122 7.25 -3.00 -15.91
N PRO A 123 7.52 -1.72 -15.60
CA PRO A 123 6.59 -0.65 -15.93
C PRO A 123 6.50 -0.48 -17.45
N ASP A 124 5.38 0.05 -17.92
CA ASP A 124 5.17 0.42 -19.31
C ASP A 124 5.67 1.84 -19.63
N GLU A 125 5.35 2.36 -20.82
CA GLU A 125 5.71 3.71 -21.26
C GLU A 125 5.16 4.85 -20.40
N TYR A 126 4.14 4.58 -19.57
CA TYR A 126 3.59 5.54 -18.60
C TYR A 126 4.25 5.43 -17.23
N ASN A 127 5.32 4.64 -17.12
CA ASN A 127 5.97 4.28 -15.88
C ASN A 127 5.02 3.61 -14.86
N LYS A 128 3.99 2.90 -15.36
CA LYS A 128 3.03 2.16 -14.54
C LYS A 128 3.24 0.67 -14.67
N THR A 129 3.24 0.00 -13.53
CA THR A 129 3.30 -1.46 -13.45
C THR A 129 1.92 -2.06 -13.64
N PHE A 130 1.88 -3.38 -13.85
CA PHE A 130 0.65 -4.15 -13.77
C PHE A 130 -0.10 -3.94 -12.43
N ILE A 131 0.62 -3.78 -11.32
CA ILE A 131 0.03 -3.59 -9.99
C ILE A 131 -0.64 -2.22 -9.88
N ASP A 132 -0.04 -1.17 -10.44
CA ASP A 132 -0.65 0.16 -10.49
C ASP A 132 -2.01 0.11 -11.19
N TYR A 133 -2.07 -0.54 -12.35
CA TYR A 133 -3.31 -0.68 -13.10
C TYR A 133 -4.33 -1.58 -12.40
N ALA A 134 -3.92 -2.66 -11.76
CA ALA A 134 -4.84 -3.53 -11.03
C ALA A 134 -5.47 -2.80 -9.83
N LEU A 135 -4.71 -1.92 -9.17
CA LEU A 135 -5.22 -1.05 -8.11
C LEU A 135 -6.14 0.05 -8.66
N GLU A 136 -5.81 0.68 -9.79
CA GLU A 136 -6.66 1.67 -10.47
C GLU A 136 -7.96 1.07 -11.02
N ALA A 137 -7.92 -0.18 -11.47
CA ALA A 137 -9.08 -0.95 -11.89
C ALA A 137 -9.95 -1.42 -10.71
N GLU A 138 -9.50 -1.20 -9.47
CA GLU A 138 -10.10 -1.73 -8.24
C GLU A 138 -10.34 -3.25 -8.30
N ASN A 139 -9.46 -3.99 -8.98
CA ASN A 139 -9.62 -5.43 -9.19
C ASN A 139 -9.13 -6.22 -7.97
N TYR A 140 -9.89 -6.14 -6.88
CA TYR A 140 -9.56 -6.76 -5.60
C TYR A 140 -9.37 -8.28 -5.72
N THR A 141 -10.25 -8.97 -6.46
CA THR A 141 -10.18 -10.42 -6.65
C THR A 141 -8.84 -10.84 -7.27
N LEU A 142 -8.37 -10.10 -8.28
CA LEU A 142 -7.09 -10.32 -8.92
C LEU A 142 -5.92 -10.10 -7.96
N LEU A 143 -5.90 -8.95 -7.27
CA LEU A 143 -4.81 -8.62 -6.34
C LEU A 143 -4.74 -9.61 -5.18
N LYS A 144 -5.90 -9.99 -4.62
CA LYS A 144 -6.02 -11.03 -3.59
C LYS A 144 -5.51 -12.37 -4.11
N TYR A 145 -5.89 -12.77 -5.32
CA TYR A 145 -5.38 -13.99 -5.94
C TYR A 145 -3.84 -14.01 -6.00
N LEU A 146 -3.22 -12.91 -6.44
CA LEU A 146 -1.77 -12.82 -6.53
C LEU A 146 -1.08 -12.90 -5.17
N MET A 147 -1.66 -12.29 -4.14
CA MET A 147 -1.17 -12.37 -2.77
C MET A 147 -1.39 -13.72 -2.11
N ASP A 148 -2.48 -14.41 -2.43
CA ASP A 148 -2.79 -15.74 -1.89
C ASP A 148 -1.90 -16.82 -2.52
N HIS A 149 -1.44 -16.60 -3.75
CA HIS A 149 -0.47 -17.47 -4.44
C HIS A 149 0.99 -17.01 -4.26
N ASN A 150 1.25 -16.02 -3.38
CA ASN A 150 2.58 -15.47 -3.11
C ASN A 150 3.33 -14.94 -4.33
N TYR A 151 2.64 -14.56 -5.40
CA TYR A 151 3.26 -13.91 -6.56
C TYR A 151 3.76 -12.51 -6.21
N ILE A 152 3.02 -11.80 -5.37
CA ILE A 152 3.37 -10.47 -4.85
C ILE A 152 3.01 -10.39 -3.37
N TRP A 153 3.60 -9.42 -2.67
CA TRP A 153 3.19 -9.02 -1.32
C TRP A 153 3.44 -7.53 -1.11
N PHE A 154 2.53 -6.87 -0.39
CA PHE A 154 2.71 -5.48 0.05
C PHE A 154 3.42 -5.39 1.41
N VAL A 155 3.40 -6.50 2.17
CA VAL A 155 4.03 -6.66 3.48
C VAL A 155 4.86 -7.93 3.42
N GLY A 156 6.18 -7.81 3.59
CA GLY A 156 7.12 -8.92 3.62
C GLY A 156 7.17 -9.58 5.01
N ASP A 157 7.67 -10.81 5.05
CA ASP A 157 7.71 -11.60 6.30
C ASP A 157 8.85 -11.16 7.25
N ASN A 158 9.86 -10.46 6.73
CA ASN A 158 11.00 -10.02 7.52
C ASN A 158 10.79 -8.57 8.01
N SER A 159 10.31 -8.41 9.25
CA SER A 159 10.11 -7.08 9.85
C SER A 159 11.40 -6.24 9.92
N LYS A 160 12.59 -6.87 9.84
CA LYS A 160 13.87 -6.15 9.78
C LYS A 160 14.04 -5.37 8.47
N GLU A 161 13.27 -5.71 7.44
CA GLU A 161 13.28 -5.06 6.12
C GLU A 161 12.21 -3.96 6.00
N TYR A 162 11.36 -3.77 7.01
CA TYR A 162 10.40 -2.65 7.03
C TYR A 162 11.13 -1.29 7.08
N TYR A 163 12.42 -1.32 7.45
CA TYR A 163 13.32 -0.20 7.40
C TYR A 163 14.59 -0.57 6.65
N CYS A 164 14.59 -0.33 5.33
CA CYS A 164 15.80 -0.46 4.52
C CYS A 164 16.25 0.93 4.06
N SER A 165 17.34 1.42 4.65
CA SER A 165 18.13 2.50 4.06
C SER A 165 18.81 1.95 2.81
N HIS A 166 18.35 2.34 1.62
CA HIS A 166 19.17 2.12 0.43
C HIS A 166 20.28 3.18 0.41
N ARG A 167 21.52 2.68 0.51
CA ARG A 167 22.74 3.48 0.65
C ARG A 167 23.05 4.36 -0.57
N ASP A 168 22.36 4.15 -1.69
CA ASP A 168 22.65 4.86 -2.95
C ASP A 168 21.96 6.23 -3.06
N ASP A 169 20.98 6.53 -2.20
CA ASP A 169 20.10 7.70 -2.39
C ASP A 169 20.10 8.66 -1.20
N SER A 170 20.77 8.31 -0.10
CA SER A 170 20.79 9.07 1.17
C SER A 170 19.41 9.41 1.76
N ARG A 171 18.34 8.76 1.28
CA ARG A 171 16.98 8.92 1.80
C ARG A 171 16.51 7.61 2.39
N ASP A 172 16.36 7.60 3.72
CA ASP A 172 15.61 6.56 4.41
C ASP A 172 14.18 6.57 3.89
N PHE A 173 13.70 5.43 3.37
CA PHE A 173 12.29 5.23 3.06
C PHE A 173 11.74 4.11 3.93
N GLU A 174 10.64 4.39 4.60
CA GLU A 174 9.93 3.45 5.46
C GLU A 174 8.99 2.61 4.59
N SER A 175 9.20 1.30 4.50
CA SER A 175 8.38 0.40 3.69
C SER A 175 7.90 -0.79 4.53
N PHE A 176 7.00 -1.62 4.01
CA PHE A 176 6.70 -2.91 4.65
C PHE A 176 7.41 -4.07 3.95
N GLY A 177 8.47 -3.82 3.18
CA GLY A 177 9.20 -4.88 2.47
C GLY A 177 8.40 -5.51 1.33
N ALA A 178 7.63 -4.70 0.59
CA ALA A 178 6.86 -5.16 -0.57
C ALA A 178 7.77 -5.86 -1.60
N GLY A 179 7.23 -6.84 -2.33
CA GLY A 179 8.04 -7.64 -3.25
C GLY A 179 7.25 -8.61 -4.12
N THR A 180 7.99 -9.45 -4.85
CA THR A 180 7.46 -10.45 -5.76
C THR A 180 8.34 -11.70 -5.78
N SER A 181 7.72 -12.88 -5.94
CA SER A 181 8.42 -14.15 -6.15
C SER A 181 8.61 -14.49 -7.63
N ILE A 182 8.06 -13.68 -8.53
CA ILE A 182 8.08 -13.96 -9.97
C ILE A 182 9.52 -13.93 -10.47
N LYS A 183 9.93 -15.04 -11.11
CA LYS A 183 11.29 -15.22 -11.60
C LYS A 183 11.67 -14.14 -12.62
N ARG A 184 12.76 -13.43 -12.32
CA ARG A 184 13.39 -12.43 -13.18
C ARG A 184 14.00 -13.04 -14.45
N ARG A 185 14.22 -12.19 -15.45
CA ARG A 185 15.00 -12.54 -16.66
C ARG A 185 16.46 -12.87 -16.29
N GLU A 186 17.16 -13.59 -17.17
CA GLU A 186 18.58 -13.92 -16.94
C GLU A 186 19.44 -12.66 -16.74
N LEU A 187 20.59 -12.85 -16.05
CA LEU A 187 21.57 -11.82 -15.72
C LEU A 187 21.79 -10.88 -16.92
N HIS A 188 21.83 -9.57 -16.63
CA HIS A 188 21.90 -8.42 -17.56
C HIS A 188 20.57 -7.78 -18.00
N ASN A 189 19.41 -8.33 -17.62
CA ASN A 189 18.12 -7.64 -17.75
C ASN A 189 17.72 -6.99 -16.42
N ILE A 190 17.31 -5.72 -16.46
CA ILE A 190 16.81 -5.00 -15.29
C ILE A 190 15.29 -5.20 -15.23
N ASP A 191 14.82 -5.94 -14.24
CA ASP A 191 13.40 -6.04 -13.89
C ASP A 191 13.13 -5.06 -12.73
N LEU A 192 12.22 -4.11 -12.96
CA LEU A 192 12.04 -2.94 -12.10
C LEU A 192 10.91 -3.09 -11.07
N LEU A 193 10.01 -4.08 -11.20
CA LEU A 193 8.84 -4.20 -10.34
C LEU A 193 9.21 -4.22 -8.86
N GLU A 194 10.12 -5.09 -8.42
CA GLU A 194 10.47 -5.18 -7.00
C GLU A 194 11.06 -3.87 -6.46
N PHE A 195 11.89 -3.19 -7.26
CA PHE A 195 12.42 -1.88 -6.91
C PHE A 195 11.29 -0.86 -6.76
N THR A 196 10.47 -0.69 -7.79
CA THR A 196 9.32 0.23 -7.77
C THR A 196 8.38 -0.08 -6.60
N PHE A 197 8.11 -1.35 -6.34
CA PHE A 197 7.16 -1.78 -5.33
C PHE A 197 7.65 -1.53 -3.90
N LYS A 198 8.96 -1.71 -3.65
CA LYS A 198 9.60 -1.34 -2.38
C LYS A 198 9.55 0.16 -2.09
N HIS A 199 9.63 0.98 -3.14
CA HIS A 199 9.64 2.44 -3.00
C HIS A 199 8.24 3.09 -3.02
N GLN A 200 7.19 2.36 -3.41
CA GLN A 200 5.83 2.87 -3.48
C GLN A 200 4.96 2.42 -2.29
N CYS A 201 5.32 2.89 -1.10
CA CYS A 201 4.62 2.57 0.15
C CYS A 201 3.13 2.94 0.13
N ASP A 202 2.73 3.86 -0.73
CA ASP A 202 1.34 4.27 -0.93
C ASP A 202 0.47 3.21 -1.61
N LEU A 203 1.03 2.28 -2.39
CA LEU A 203 0.22 1.25 -3.05
C LEU A 203 -0.43 0.31 -2.03
N ARG A 204 0.21 0.12 -0.87
CA ARG A 204 -0.39 -0.62 0.26
C ARG A 204 -1.68 0.03 0.73
N TYR A 205 -1.74 1.38 0.81
CA TYR A 205 -2.97 2.07 1.20
C TYR A 205 -4.09 1.83 0.20
N LYS A 206 -3.81 1.84 -1.11
CA LYS A 206 -4.81 1.49 -2.13
C LYS A 206 -5.34 0.06 -1.94
N MET A 207 -4.46 -0.91 -1.71
CA MET A 207 -4.88 -2.30 -1.47
C MET A 207 -5.70 -2.44 -0.18
N ILE A 208 -5.31 -1.73 0.89
CA ILE A 208 -6.09 -1.67 2.14
C ILE A 208 -7.47 -1.08 1.88
N SER A 209 -7.58 0.02 1.11
CA SER A 209 -8.87 0.62 0.76
C SER A 209 -9.79 -0.35 0.01
N LEU A 210 -9.25 -1.19 -0.88
CA LEU A 210 -10.03 -2.24 -1.53
C LEU A 210 -10.51 -3.30 -0.52
N ALA A 211 -9.63 -3.76 0.38
CA ALA A 211 -10.00 -4.70 1.43
C ALA A 211 -11.07 -4.13 2.39
N LEU A 212 -11.03 -2.82 2.68
CA LEU A 212 -12.07 -2.12 3.46
C LEU A 212 -13.43 -2.16 2.76
N LYS A 213 -13.48 -1.87 1.45
CA LYS A 213 -14.72 -1.93 0.65
C LYS A 213 -15.33 -3.34 0.64
N GLU A 214 -14.49 -4.36 0.60
CA GLU A 214 -14.89 -5.77 0.63
C GLU A 214 -15.11 -6.32 2.05
N LYS A 215 -14.85 -5.51 3.09
CA LYS A 215 -14.93 -5.88 4.52
C LYS A 215 -14.08 -7.12 4.87
N ASP A 216 -12.95 -7.29 4.18
CA ASP A 216 -12.06 -8.44 4.35
C ASP A 216 -11.06 -8.19 5.49
N LEU A 217 -11.51 -8.46 6.73
CA LEU A 217 -10.68 -8.27 7.94
C LEU A 217 -9.40 -9.13 7.93
N GLU A 218 -9.43 -10.30 7.28
CA GLU A 218 -8.23 -11.15 7.17
C GLU A 218 -7.17 -10.45 6.31
N MET A 219 -7.58 -9.90 5.16
CA MET A 219 -6.68 -9.13 4.31
C MET A 219 -6.20 -7.85 4.99
N LEU A 220 -7.05 -7.15 5.77
CA LEU A 220 -6.60 -5.99 6.56
C LEU A 220 -5.50 -6.35 7.56
N ASN A 221 -5.60 -7.52 8.21
CA ASN A 221 -4.55 -8.02 9.09
C ASN A 221 -3.28 -8.38 8.29
N LYS A 222 -3.41 -9.10 7.17
CA LYS A 222 -2.29 -9.48 6.29
C LYS A 222 -1.54 -8.25 5.73
N LEU A 223 -2.26 -7.15 5.49
CA LEU A 223 -1.70 -5.88 5.02
C LEU A 223 -1.18 -4.98 6.15
N HIS A 224 -1.25 -5.42 7.41
CA HIS A 224 -0.88 -4.63 8.58
C HIS A 224 -1.60 -3.27 8.60
N ALA A 225 -2.91 -3.27 8.35
CA ALA A 225 -3.66 -2.03 8.07
C ALA A 225 -3.67 -1.01 9.22
N LYS A 226 -3.46 -1.43 10.47
CA LYS A 226 -3.37 -0.54 11.64
C LYS A 226 -1.97 0.04 11.85
N GLU A 227 -0.97 -0.44 11.11
CA GLU A 227 0.43 -0.23 11.38
C GLU A 227 1.08 0.71 10.38
N VAL A 228 2.15 1.35 10.83
CA VAL A 228 3.09 2.14 10.02
C VAL A 228 4.50 1.58 10.25
N PRO A 229 5.42 1.62 9.26
CA PRO A 229 6.72 0.98 9.41
C PRO A 229 7.53 1.56 10.57
N PHE A 230 7.37 2.87 10.86
CA PHE A 230 7.95 3.53 12.03
C PHE A 230 7.74 2.79 13.35
N LEU A 231 6.62 2.07 13.53
CA LEU A 231 6.39 1.30 14.75
C LEU A 231 7.49 0.27 15.02
N TYR A 232 8.08 -0.30 13.97
CA TYR A 232 9.16 -1.28 14.06
C TYR A 232 10.53 -0.65 14.35
N ARG A 233 10.59 0.69 14.35
CA ARG A 233 11.75 1.49 14.79
C ARG A 233 11.62 1.97 16.23
N LEU A 234 10.50 1.70 16.92
CA LEU A 234 10.31 2.04 18.32
C LEU A 234 11.13 1.10 19.22
N ASP A 235 12.43 1.12 19.01
CA ASP A 235 13.43 0.40 19.76
C ASP A 235 14.67 1.31 19.77
N MET A 236 15.58 1.10 20.70
CA MET A 236 16.85 1.80 20.93
C MET A 236 16.85 2.79 22.10
N GLY A 237 17.81 2.55 23.01
CA GLY A 237 18.21 3.43 24.09
C GLY A 237 18.80 4.75 23.59
N GLY A 238 17.92 5.67 23.18
CA GLY A 238 18.25 7.04 22.85
C GLY A 238 16.99 7.88 22.66
N SER A 239 17.03 9.13 23.10
CA SER A 239 15.96 10.12 22.95
C SER A 239 15.62 10.49 21.50
N TYR A 240 16.44 10.08 20.53
CA TYR A 240 16.43 10.64 19.17
C TYR A 240 15.50 9.95 18.17
N VAL A 241 15.06 8.71 18.43
CA VAL A 241 14.38 7.91 17.39
C VAL A 241 12.91 8.32 17.22
N VAL A 242 12.26 8.75 18.30
CA VAL A 242 10.81 8.99 18.26
C VAL A 242 10.45 10.36 17.69
N GLU A 243 11.35 11.34 17.68
CA GLU A 243 11.06 12.71 17.24
C GLU A 243 10.80 12.84 15.72
N ASN A 244 11.16 11.84 14.90
CA ASN A 244 11.15 11.97 13.43
C ASN A 244 9.91 11.37 12.74
N PHE A 245 8.93 10.84 13.47
CA PHE A 245 7.74 10.29 12.81
C PHE A 245 6.83 11.38 12.25
N VAL A 246 6.53 11.27 10.96
CA VAL A 246 5.55 12.10 10.26
C VAL A 246 4.59 11.18 9.53
N LEU A 247 3.29 11.33 9.81
CA LEU A 247 2.25 10.65 9.05
C LEU A 247 2.34 11.01 7.57
N SER A 248 2.03 10.03 6.71
CA SER A 248 1.97 10.26 5.28
C SER A 248 1.01 11.41 4.94
N LYS A 249 1.40 12.25 3.98
CA LYS A 249 0.56 13.34 3.44
C LYS A 249 0.16 13.07 1.99
N THR A 250 0.30 11.82 1.55
CA THR A 250 0.02 11.44 0.17
C THR A 250 -1.47 11.37 -0.09
N LYS A 251 -1.88 11.57 -1.34
CA LYS A 251 -3.30 11.48 -1.74
C LYS A 251 -3.90 10.12 -1.39
N ASN A 252 -3.13 9.04 -1.57
CA ASN A 252 -3.57 7.68 -1.27
C ASN A 252 -3.82 7.48 0.23
N PHE A 253 -3.03 8.11 1.11
CA PHE A 253 -3.29 8.09 2.54
C PHE A 253 -4.57 8.85 2.90
N GLN A 254 -4.83 10.00 2.27
CA GLN A 254 -6.08 10.74 2.47
C GLN A 254 -7.30 9.92 2.03
N GLU A 255 -7.26 9.35 0.82
CA GLU A 255 -8.31 8.46 0.30
C GLU A 255 -8.53 7.23 1.20
N PHE A 256 -7.46 6.70 1.80
CA PHE A 256 -7.55 5.63 2.80
C PHE A 256 -8.31 6.06 4.06
N ILE A 257 -8.02 7.23 4.62
CA ILE A 257 -8.78 7.78 5.76
C ILE A 257 -10.25 8.00 5.39
N GLU A 258 -10.52 8.57 4.21
CA GLU A 258 -11.88 8.76 3.70
C GLU A 258 -12.62 7.42 3.55
N THR A 259 -11.94 6.39 3.04
CA THR A 259 -12.51 5.03 2.91
C THR A 259 -12.87 4.44 4.27
N ILE A 260 -12.03 4.64 5.30
CA ILE A 260 -12.36 4.21 6.67
C ILE A 260 -13.61 4.92 7.18
N VAL A 261 -13.67 6.26 7.05
CA VAL A 261 -14.80 7.08 7.51
C VAL A 261 -16.10 6.79 6.75
N GLY A 262 -16.00 6.33 5.50
CA GLY A 262 -17.15 5.85 4.72
C GLY A 262 -17.57 4.41 5.04
N SER A 263 -16.84 3.70 5.89
CA SER A 263 -17.12 2.31 6.27
C SER A 263 -18.10 2.23 7.45
N ASP A 264 -18.60 1.01 7.73
CA ASP A 264 -19.44 0.80 8.92
C ASP A 264 -18.66 0.88 10.23
N ASN A 265 -19.40 1.03 11.34
CA ASN A 265 -18.81 1.16 12.67
C ASN A 265 -17.93 -0.02 13.10
N SER A 266 -18.15 -1.22 12.55
CA SER A 266 -17.31 -2.38 12.88
C SER A 266 -15.92 -2.25 12.26
N ILE A 267 -15.84 -1.74 11.03
CA ILE A 267 -14.60 -1.45 10.33
C ILE A 267 -13.89 -0.23 10.94
N ILE A 268 -14.61 0.85 11.27
CA ILE A 268 -13.99 1.98 11.97
C ILE A 268 -13.42 1.51 13.32
N ASN A 269 -14.19 0.69 14.06
CA ASN A 269 -13.75 0.15 15.34
C ASN A 269 -12.46 -0.65 15.25
N TYR A 270 -12.24 -1.41 14.17
CA TYR A 270 -11.02 -2.18 13.97
C TYR A 270 -9.74 -1.34 14.17
N PHE A 271 -9.73 -0.06 13.78
CA PHE A 271 -8.57 0.83 13.95
C PHE A 271 -8.38 1.38 15.37
N PHE A 272 -9.43 1.34 16.20
CA PHE A 272 -9.39 1.72 17.62
C PHE A 272 -9.14 0.53 18.55
N GLU A 273 -9.16 -0.70 18.03
CA GLU A 273 -8.82 -1.90 18.80
C GLU A 273 -7.31 -1.95 19.09
N PRO A 274 -6.90 -2.13 20.36
CA PRO A 274 -5.50 -2.23 20.72
C PRO A 274 -4.80 -3.42 20.06
N PHE A 275 -3.52 -3.24 19.71
CA PHE A 275 -2.65 -4.29 19.19
C PHE A 275 -1.23 -4.16 19.78
N THR A 276 -0.44 -5.22 19.59
CA THR A 276 0.94 -5.30 20.07
C THR A 276 1.86 -5.63 18.89
N ILE A 277 3.07 -5.08 18.89
CA ILE A 277 4.13 -5.45 17.95
C ILE A 277 5.26 -6.18 18.66
N LYS A 278 5.91 -7.09 17.94
CA LYS A 278 7.13 -7.77 18.40
C LYS A 278 8.35 -7.09 17.78
N TYR A 279 9.20 -6.49 18.61
CA TYR A 279 10.46 -5.90 18.14
C TYR A 279 11.48 -6.98 17.83
N THR A 280 12.19 -6.82 16.70
CA THR A 280 13.20 -7.79 16.23
C THR A 280 14.64 -7.31 16.41
N HIS A 281 14.88 -6.05 16.82
CA HIS A 281 16.22 -5.45 16.80
C HIS A 281 16.93 -5.44 18.17
N LEU A 282 16.24 -5.37 19.31
CA LEU A 282 16.82 -5.59 20.66
C LEU A 282 15.90 -6.35 21.62
N GLY A 283 14.77 -6.87 21.13
CA GLY A 283 13.77 -7.63 21.92
C GLY A 283 14.28 -8.91 22.62
N HIS A 284 15.57 -9.20 22.57
CA HIS A 284 16.19 -10.27 23.33
C HIS A 284 16.67 -9.84 24.72
N LYS A 285 16.79 -8.53 25.01
CA LYS A 285 17.34 -8.08 26.30
C LYS A 285 16.32 -7.46 27.27
N TYR A 286 15.19 -6.93 26.80
CA TYR A 286 14.17 -6.31 27.66
C TYR A 286 12.76 -6.57 27.12
N ASN A 287 11.84 -6.97 28.00
CA ASN A 287 10.44 -7.22 27.64
C ASN A 287 9.62 -5.92 27.67
N PHE A 288 9.39 -5.32 26.50
CA PHE A 288 8.47 -4.17 26.38
C PHE A 288 7.02 -4.63 26.27
N LYS A 289 6.14 -4.03 27.08
CA LYS A 289 4.71 -4.09 26.88
C LYS A 289 4.30 -3.02 25.87
N ASN A 290 4.16 -3.40 24.61
CA ASN A 290 3.73 -2.48 23.56
C ASN A 290 2.23 -2.58 23.34
N ILE A 291 1.49 -1.53 23.67
CA ILE A 291 0.04 -1.48 23.40
C ILE A 291 -0.20 -0.26 22.53
N PHE A 292 -0.61 -0.47 21.30
CA PHE A 292 -0.91 0.61 20.36
C PHE A 292 -2.36 0.56 19.94
N ILE A 293 -2.91 1.69 19.53
CA ILE A 293 -3.98 1.72 18.52
C ILE A 293 -3.41 2.32 17.24
N ALA A 294 -4.15 2.28 16.14
CA ALA A 294 -3.62 2.77 14.86
C ALA A 294 -3.08 4.21 14.99
N PRO A 295 -1.82 4.50 14.63
CA PRO A 295 -1.19 5.81 14.88
C PRO A 295 -1.88 7.02 14.21
N PHE A 296 -2.77 6.76 13.26
CA PHE A 296 -3.54 7.76 12.52
C PHE A 296 -5.00 7.86 12.98
N THR A 297 -5.38 7.27 14.12
CA THR A 297 -6.76 7.38 14.66
C THR A 297 -7.20 8.83 14.90
N GLY A 298 -6.28 9.73 15.28
CA GLY A 298 -6.56 11.17 15.33
C GLY A 298 -7.06 11.72 13.99
N LYS A 299 -6.49 11.26 12.86
CA LYS A 299 -6.94 11.64 11.51
C LYS A 299 -8.28 11.03 11.14
N ILE A 300 -8.59 9.82 11.60
CA ILE A 300 -9.93 9.24 11.47
C ILE A 300 -10.94 10.12 12.22
N LEU A 301 -10.67 10.47 13.48
CA LEU A 301 -11.54 11.33 14.28
C LEU A 301 -11.76 12.71 13.64
N GLU A 302 -10.69 13.37 13.20
CA GLU A 302 -10.78 14.65 12.50
C GLU A 302 -11.70 14.56 11.28
N ALA A 303 -11.55 13.50 10.47
CA ALA A 303 -12.37 13.28 9.29
C ALA A 303 -13.84 12.99 9.63
N LEU A 304 -14.15 12.21 10.68
CA LEU A 304 -15.52 12.00 11.18
C LEU A 304 -16.18 13.34 11.56
N ILE A 305 -15.45 14.19 12.29
CA ILE A 305 -15.93 15.49 12.79
C ILE A 305 -16.17 16.46 11.64
N ILE A 306 -15.21 16.57 10.71
CA ILE A 306 -15.31 17.43 9.52
C ILE A 306 -16.49 17.01 8.65
N ASN A 307 -16.72 15.70 8.50
CA ASN A 307 -17.82 15.15 7.70
C ASN A 307 -19.18 15.18 8.43
N HIS A 308 -19.25 15.83 9.60
CA HIS A 308 -20.47 15.96 10.40
C HIS A 308 -21.13 14.63 10.78
N GLN A 309 -20.33 13.56 10.92
CA GLN A 309 -20.79 12.24 11.39
C GLN A 309 -20.89 12.25 12.91
N VAL A 310 -21.94 12.88 13.43
CA VAL A 310 -22.09 13.20 14.86
C VAL A 310 -22.10 11.96 15.75
N PHE A 311 -22.83 10.92 15.35
CA PHE A 311 -22.98 9.71 16.13
C PHE A 311 -21.66 8.94 16.24
N GLU A 312 -20.99 8.73 15.11
CA GLU A 312 -19.70 8.07 15.00
C GLU A 312 -18.61 8.85 15.75
N SER A 313 -18.59 10.18 15.59
CA SER A 313 -17.66 11.06 16.31
C SER A 313 -17.74 10.85 17.82
N LYS A 314 -18.95 10.83 18.40
CA LYS A 314 -19.14 10.61 19.85
C LYS A 314 -18.61 9.24 20.29
N ILE A 315 -18.96 8.18 19.57
CA ILE A 315 -18.53 6.81 19.90
C ILE A 315 -17.01 6.69 19.88
N PHE A 316 -16.37 7.16 18.81
CA PHE A 316 -14.94 6.95 18.61
C PHE A 316 -14.09 7.93 19.42
N LEU A 317 -14.56 9.14 19.70
CA LEU A 317 -13.95 10.03 20.70
C LEU A 317 -13.93 9.36 22.08
N GLN A 318 -15.05 8.77 22.52
CA GLN A 318 -15.09 8.06 23.81
C GLN A 318 -14.11 6.89 23.86
N LYS A 319 -13.96 6.14 22.76
CA LYS A 319 -12.96 5.07 22.68
C LYS A 319 -11.53 5.61 22.77
N ALA A 320 -11.23 6.70 22.10
CA ALA A 320 -9.92 7.36 22.17
C ALA A 320 -9.63 7.90 23.59
N ILE A 321 -10.62 8.51 24.24
CA ILE A 321 -10.54 8.97 25.65
C ILE A 321 -10.23 7.79 26.56
N ASN A 322 -10.99 6.69 26.44
CA ASN A 322 -10.78 5.50 27.27
C ASN A 322 -9.38 4.90 27.08
N HIS A 323 -8.86 4.89 25.84
CA HIS A 323 -7.48 4.47 25.56
C HIS A 323 -6.46 5.41 26.23
N ASN A 324 -6.60 6.73 26.02
CA ASN A 324 -5.71 7.73 26.61
C ASN A 324 -5.70 7.65 28.15
N GLN A 325 -6.87 7.55 28.79
CA GLN A 325 -7.01 7.40 30.24
C GLN A 325 -6.32 6.12 30.72
N LYS A 326 -6.58 4.99 30.06
CA LYS A 326 -5.97 3.69 30.41
C LYS A 326 -4.45 3.76 30.30
N MET A 327 -3.92 4.31 29.20
CA MET A 327 -2.47 4.41 28.99
C MET A 327 -1.83 5.37 29.99
N LYS A 328 -2.44 6.53 30.23
CA LYS A 328 -1.99 7.48 31.26
C LYS A 328 -1.89 6.82 32.64
N ASN A 329 -2.92 6.06 33.05
CA ASN A 329 -2.91 5.37 34.33
C ASN A 329 -1.79 4.33 34.44
N ILE A 330 -1.54 3.54 33.38
CA ILE A 330 -0.44 2.57 33.34
C ILE A 330 0.91 3.30 33.46
N ILE A 331 1.09 4.38 32.70
CA ILE A 331 2.35 5.12 32.65
C ILE A 331 2.64 5.79 34.00
N LEU A 332 1.67 6.51 34.58
CA LEU A 332 1.83 7.16 35.88
C LEU A 332 2.11 6.16 37.00
N LYS A 333 1.46 4.98 36.95
CA LYS A 333 1.76 3.90 37.90
C LYS A 333 3.20 3.42 37.74
N ASN A 334 3.64 3.10 36.53
CA ASN A 334 5.00 2.62 36.28
C ASN A 334 6.06 3.68 36.68
N ILE A 335 5.78 4.96 36.45
CA ILE A 335 6.60 6.10 36.90
C ILE A 335 6.70 6.13 38.42
N ALA A 336 5.58 6.01 39.14
CA ALA A 336 5.56 6.03 40.60
C ALA A 336 6.32 4.84 41.20
N ASP A 337 6.09 3.63 40.68
CA ASP A 337 6.77 2.41 41.11
C ASP A 337 8.29 2.52 40.89
N TYR A 338 8.72 3.10 39.76
CA TYR A 338 10.13 3.31 39.48
C TYR A 338 10.75 4.43 40.32
N LYS A 339 10.01 5.51 40.58
CA LYS A 339 10.44 6.59 41.48
C LYS A 339 10.74 6.02 42.87
N GLN A 340 9.89 5.12 43.39
CA GLN A 340 10.14 4.44 44.66
C GLN A 340 11.42 3.58 44.60
N THR A 341 11.63 2.86 43.50
CA THR A 341 12.85 2.04 43.30
C THR A 341 14.12 2.92 43.31
N LEU A 342 14.08 4.09 42.67
CA LEU A 342 15.18 5.05 42.68
C LEU A 342 15.41 5.62 44.09
N THR A 343 14.35 5.97 44.81
CA THR A 343 14.44 6.42 46.21
C THR A 343 15.14 5.38 47.07
N ASP A 344 14.66 4.13 47.04
CA ASP A 344 15.23 3.05 47.84
C ASP A 344 16.71 2.80 47.48
N TYR A 345 17.06 2.89 46.20
CA TYR A 345 18.44 2.76 45.74
C TYR A 345 19.33 3.88 46.30
N HIS A 346 18.95 5.14 46.10
CA HIS A 346 19.77 6.31 46.48
C HIS A 346 19.87 6.48 47.99
N GLU A 347 18.81 6.18 48.77
CA GLU A 347 18.85 6.23 50.24
C GLU A 347 19.82 5.19 50.84
N ASN A 348 20.02 4.06 50.16
CA ASN A 348 20.93 3.01 50.60
C ASN A 348 22.40 3.24 50.18
N GLN A 349 22.69 4.22 49.33
CA GLN A 349 24.05 4.56 48.92
C GLN A 349 24.73 5.47 49.96
N LYS A 350 25.75 4.95 50.64
CA LYS A 350 26.48 5.65 51.73
C LYS A 350 27.35 6.85 51.28
N TYR A 351 27.50 7.08 49.98
CA TYR A 351 28.55 7.96 49.43
C TYR A 351 28.05 9.24 48.75
N TYR A 352 26.75 9.42 48.54
CA TYR A 352 26.22 10.65 47.95
C TYR A 352 25.83 11.66 49.02
N ILE A 353 26.23 12.92 48.80
CA ILE A 353 25.83 14.06 49.61
C ILE A 353 24.29 14.14 49.56
N ARG A 354 23.63 14.12 50.73
CA ARG A 354 22.16 14.09 50.86
C ARG A 354 21.45 15.33 50.29
N GLU A 355 22.18 16.40 50.01
CA GLU A 355 21.66 17.60 49.37
C GLU A 355 21.46 17.27 47.87
N ASN A 356 20.19 17.25 47.44
CA ASN A 356 19.72 17.06 46.05
C ASN A 356 19.40 15.61 45.59
N ILE A 357 19.09 14.68 46.51
CA ILE A 357 18.58 13.32 46.13
C ILE A 357 17.34 13.40 45.23
N GLU A 358 16.42 14.33 45.50
CA GLU A 358 15.20 14.48 44.72
C GLU A 358 15.49 14.90 43.27
N ASP A 359 16.45 15.80 43.06
CA ASP A 359 16.88 16.23 41.72
C ASP A 359 17.51 15.08 40.93
N ILE A 360 18.33 14.25 41.59
CA ILE A 360 18.92 13.05 40.97
C ILE A 360 17.83 12.06 40.55
N ILE A 361 16.87 11.78 41.43
CA ILE A 361 15.74 10.89 41.14
C ILE A 361 14.92 11.44 39.96
N ASN A 362 14.62 12.73 39.94
CA ASN A 362 13.87 13.35 38.85
C ASN A 362 14.66 13.34 37.53
N ALA A 363 15.97 13.56 37.55
CA ALA A 363 16.84 13.46 36.38
C ALA A 363 16.91 12.02 35.82
N ASP A 364 17.02 11.01 36.69
CA ASP A 364 16.97 9.61 36.27
C ASP A 364 15.60 9.26 35.70
N LEU A 365 14.50 9.71 36.33
CA LEU A 365 13.14 9.48 35.83
C LEU A 365 12.91 10.14 34.46
N TYR A 366 13.44 11.35 34.26
CA TYR A 366 13.39 12.06 32.98
C TYR A 366 14.06 11.27 31.86
N ARG A 367 15.22 10.66 32.12
CA ARG A 367 15.95 9.88 31.10
C ARG A 367 15.15 8.66 30.62
N GLU A 368 14.32 8.09 31.50
CA GLU A 368 13.55 6.88 31.22
C GLU A 368 12.15 7.18 30.65
N TYR A 369 11.68 8.43 30.74
CA TYR A 369 10.40 8.89 30.20
C TYR A 369 10.59 9.80 28.99
N MET A 370 9.86 9.53 27.91
CA MET A 370 9.83 10.41 26.75
C MET A 370 8.43 10.48 26.16
N PHE A 371 7.90 11.70 26.06
CA PHE A 371 6.69 11.99 25.30
C PHE A 371 7.03 12.83 24.07
N CYS A 372 6.77 12.29 22.88
CA CYS A 372 6.96 12.99 21.63
C CYS A 372 5.67 13.69 21.23
N LYS A 373 5.53 14.94 21.68
CA LYS A 373 4.35 15.77 21.47
C LYS A 373 3.93 15.92 20.00
N ASP A 374 4.87 15.84 19.07
CA ASP A 374 4.58 16.04 17.64
C ASP A 374 3.85 14.85 17.00
N ASN A 375 3.97 13.66 17.60
CA ASN A 375 3.39 12.43 17.06
C ASN A 375 2.62 11.57 18.07
N GLY A 376 2.54 12.00 19.32
CA GLY A 376 1.75 11.35 20.37
C GLY A 376 2.33 10.05 20.88
N PHE A 377 3.55 9.68 20.50
CA PHE A 377 4.19 8.49 21.05
C PHE A 377 4.79 8.75 22.42
N ILE A 378 4.66 7.76 23.29
CA ILE A 378 5.21 7.80 24.64
C ILE A 378 6.01 6.52 24.90
N ARG A 379 7.17 6.71 25.52
CA ARG A 379 8.07 5.65 25.95
C ARG A 379 8.35 5.85 27.42
N PHE A 380 8.16 4.79 28.20
CA PHE A 380 8.68 4.69 29.55
C PHE A 380 9.49 3.39 29.66
N SER A 381 10.76 3.50 29.99
CA SER A 381 11.68 2.37 29.90
C SER A 381 12.79 2.45 30.93
N PRO A 382 12.60 1.96 32.17
CA PRO A 382 13.54 2.15 33.28
C PRO A 382 14.87 1.36 33.17
N PHE A 383 15.79 1.70 32.27
CA PHE A 383 17.03 0.93 32.02
C PHE A 383 18.03 0.89 33.17
N PHE A 384 18.09 1.91 34.03
CA PHE A 384 19.16 2.04 35.02
C PHE A 384 19.11 0.99 36.15
N LEU A 385 17.91 0.71 36.69
CA LEU A 385 17.75 -0.19 37.85
C LEU A 385 16.70 -1.30 37.66
N SER A 386 15.97 -1.33 36.53
CA SER A 386 14.95 -2.38 36.35
C SER A 386 15.59 -3.73 36.03
N ASP A 387 15.02 -4.76 36.63
CA ASP A 387 15.25 -6.14 36.23
C ASP A 387 14.73 -6.29 34.78
N PRO A 388 15.55 -6.77 33.83
CA PRO A 388 15.12 -7.04 32.46
C PRO A 388 13.83 -7.86 32.32
N ASP A 389 13.50 -8.65 33.34
CA ASP A 389 12.30 -9.50 33.39
C ASP A 389 11.05 -8.76 33.92
N THR A 390 11.18 -7.52 34.38
CA THR A 390 10.04 -6.71 34.85
C THR A 390 9.29 -6.03 33.70
N ASN A 391 7.98 -6.25 33.63
CA ASN A 391 7.06 -5.66 32.64
C ASN A 391 6.76 -4.16 32.87
N SER A 392 7.74 -3.39 33.39
CA SER A 392 7.58 -1.96 33.66
C SER A 392 7.78 -1.09 32.42
N SER A 393 8.47 -1.60 31.40
CA SER A 393 8.74 -0.88 30.15
C SER A 393 7.52 -0.89 29.22
N ILE A 394 7.11 0.29 28.75
CA ILE A 394 5.95 0.48 27.88
C ILE A 394 6.26 1.46 26.76
N ILE A 395 5.78 1.14 25.56
CA ILE A 395 5.68 2.05 24.43
C ILE A 395 4.23 2.01 23.93
N THR A 396 3.62 3.19 23.76
CA THR A 396 2.24 3.36 23.28
C THR A 396 2.10 4.68 22.52
N ASN A 397 0.96 4.89 21.89
CA ASN A 397 0.52 6.18 21.37
C ASN A 397 -0.65 6.73 22.19
N ILE A 398 -0.72 8.06 22.28
CA ILE A 398 -1.78 8.87 22.88
C ILE A 398 -2.37 9.73 21.79
N ILE A 399 -3.69 9.84 21.74
CA ILE A 399 -4.41 10.45 20.63
C ILE A 399 -4.72 11.91 20.96
N ASN A 400 -4.58 12.78 19.96
CA ASN A 400 -5.15 14.12 19.98
C ASN A 400 -5.90 14.39 18.68
N VAL A 401 -6.66 15.48 18.69
CA VAL A 401 -7.41 15.99 17.54
C VAL A 401 -7.20 17.49 17.47
N THR A 402 -6.95 18.04 16.28
CA THR A 402 -6.69 19.49 16.12
C THR A 402 -7.88 20.29 15.59
N VAL A 403 -9.00 19.64 15.28
CA VAL A 403 -10.21 20.29 14.79
C VAL A 403 -11.15 20.66 15.93
N ASN A 404 -12.03 21.63 15.68
CA ASN A 404 -13.12 22.00 16.58
C ASN A 404 -14.46 21.60 15.98
N SER A 405 -15.47 21.38 16.83
CA SER A 405 -16.84 21.09 16.45
C SER A 405 -17.79 22.21 16.90
N LYS A 406 -18.85 22.42 16.13
CA LYS A 406 -19.97 23.29 16.54
C LYS A 406 -20.96 22.55 17.46
N ASP A 407 -20.94 21.23 17.45
CA ASP A 407 -21.72 20.41 18.38
C ASP A 407 -21.03 20.45 19.76
N SER A 408 -21.75 20.94 20.76
CA SER A 408 -21.18 21.17 22.10
C SER A 408 -20.73 19.89 22.80
N GLU A 409 -21.40 18.77 22.55
CA GLU A 409 -21.05 17.49 23.16
C GLU A 409 -19.79 16.91 22.50
N ILE A 410 -19.69 17.00 21.17
CA ILE A 410 -18.47 16.62 20.45
C ILE A 410 -17.30 17.51 20.88
N GLN A 411 -17.50 18.83 20.97
CA GLN A 411 -16.44 19.73 21.42
C GLN A 411 -15.97 19.39 22.84
N PHE A 412 -16.89 19.10 23.76
CA PHE A 412 -16.54 18.65 25.11
C PHE A 412 -15.67 17.39 25.10
N LEU A 413 -16.00 16.40 24.28
CA LEU A 413 -15.21 15.18 24.14
C LEU A 413 -13.83 15.44 23.50
N ILE A 414 -13.74 16.35 22.52
CA ILE A 414 -12.45 16.79 21.95
C ILE A 414 -11.59 17.44 23.03
N ASP A 415 -12.17 18.32 23.84
CA ASP A 415 -11.47 19.02 24.92
C ASP A 415 -10.97 18.02 25.98
N GLU A 416 -11.79 17.05 26.39
CA GLU A 416 -11.40 15.98 27.32
C GLU A 416 -10.25 15.13 26.76
N LEU A 417 -10.35 14.70 25.50
CA LEU A 417 -9.31 13.92 24.82
C LEU A 417 -7.98 14.67 24.79
N ASN A 418 -8.01 15.94 24.39
CA ASN A 418 -6.84 16.79 24.26
C ASN A 418 -6.25 17.15 25.63
N GLN A 419 -7.08 17.36 26.66
CA GLN A 419 -6.61 17.58 28.03
C GLN A 419 -5.79 16.38 28.53
N LEU A 420 -6.24 15.15 28.25
CA LEU A 420 -5.47 13.94 28.57
C LEU A 420 -4.12 13.92 27.85
N TYR A 421 -4.09 14.26 26.56
CA TYR A 421 -2.87 14.35 25.76
C TYR A 421 -1.87 15.36 26.36
N PHE A 422 -2.30 16.60 26.58
CA PHE A 422 -1.41 17.66 27.06
C PHE A 422 -0.93 17.47 28.50
N SER A 423 -1.70 16.78 29.34
CA SER A 423 -1.25 16.47 30.71
C SER A 423 0.00 15.58 30.77
N LEU A 424 0.28 14.80 29.71
CA LEU A 424 1.52 14.01 29.59
C LEU A 424 2.70 14.85 29.10
N ASP A 425 2.43 15.96 28.39
CA ASP A 425 3.44 16.95 27.98
C ASP A 425 3.89 17.80 29.16
N GLU A 426 2.99 18.18 30.05
CA GLU A 426 3.33 18.92 31.28
C GLU A 426 4.35 18.14 32.14
N PHE A 427 4.15 16.83 32.28
CA PHE A 427 5.12 15.96 32.96
C PHE A 427 6.47 15.94 32.24
N ASN A 428 6.46 15.93 30.90
CA ASN A 428 7.69 15.99 30.09
C ASN A 428 8.44 17.31 30.29
N GLN A 429 7.74 18.44 30.36
CA GLN A 429 8.32 19.77 30.54
C GLN A 429 8.83 20.02 31.96
N TYR A 430 8.10 19.56 32.98
CA TYR A 430 8.54 19.65 34.38
C TYR A 430 9.92 19.03 34.56
N ASN A 431 10.12 17.85 33.96
CA ASN A 431 11.37 17.11 34.04
C ASN A 431 12.50 17.65 33.14
N ARG A 432 12.21 18.54 32.17
CA ARG A 432 13.22 19.21 31.32
C ARG A 432 13.89 20.41 31.98
N ASN A 433 13.20 21.03 32.94
CA ASN A 433 13.61 22.28 33.59
C ASN A 433 14.34 22.05 34.94
N ILE A 434 14.56 20.78 35.31
CA ILE A 434 15.41 20.29 36.40
C ILE A 434 16.68 19.76 35.74
#